data_AF-A0A0U2XLU3-F1
#
_entry.id   AF-A0A0U2XLU3-F1
#
_cell.length_a   1.000
_cell.length_b   1.000
_cell.length_c   1.000
_cell.angle_alpha   90.00
_cell.angle_beta   90.00
_cell.angle_gamma   90.00
#
_symmetry.space_group_name_H-M   'P 1'
#
loop_
_entity.id
_entity.type
_entity.pdbx_description
1 polymer ?
#
loop_
_entity_poly.entity_id
_entity_poly.type
_entity_poly.pdbx_seq_one_letter_code
_entity_poly.pdbx_strand_id
1 'polypeptide(L)'
;MKKFAIGLGILSALLMAGCSASEETADIAVNESETVAEEYTPEATAEEETPEQEDPQLESPYQEIKEHFDSYELPEEGRLADSEFVNAVEYENGYTFDQDTKAMVARIHSESGPTEPTEGQKTGVIMGWLQDASGIPSPENRVGGNADGQVAAPLSRLQQIKDLNDFEPLEQWLIETENILLNFDDIKTEQERAEVYAEAYERLEKMSSLIQEP
;
A
#
# COMPACT_ATOMS: atom_id res chain seq x y z
N MET A 1 -63.39 -11.57 -4.42
CA MET A 1 -63.09 -13.01 -4.59
C MET A 1 -61.87 -13.35 -3.74
N LYS A 2 -61.72 -14.63 -3.42
CA LYS A 2 -60.92 -15.20 -2.32
C LYS A 2 -59.41 -14.88 -2.40
N LYS A 3 -58.84 -14.78 -1.20
CA LYS A 3 -57.41 -14.76 -0.85
C LYS A 3 -56.70 -16.04 -1.32
N PHE A 4 -55.43 -15.94 -1.70
CA PHE A 4 -54.46 -17.03 -1.55
C PHE A 4 -53.17 -16.48 -0.95
N ALA A 5 -52.88 -16.94 0.26
CA ALA A 5 -51.57 -16.96 0.87
C ALA A 5 -51.05 -18.39 0.70
N ILE A 6 -49.79 -18.54 0.26
CA ILE A 6 -49.01 -19.77 0.43
C ILE A 6 -47.59 -19.32 0.77
N GLY A 7 -47.19 -19.57 2.01
CA GLY A 7 -45.80 -19.58 2.43
C GLY A 7 -45.26 -21.02 2.43
N LEU A 8 -43.96 -21.15 2.26
CA LEU A 8 -43.08 -22.30 2.57
C LEU A 8 -41.67 -21.73 2.35
N GLY A 9 -40.76 -21.59 3.32
CA GLY A 9 -40.50 -22.45 4.46
C GLY A 9 -39.45 -23.49 4.05
N ILE A 10 -38.17 -23.14 4.10
CA ILE A 10 -37.08 -24.13 4.09
C ILE A 10 -36.18 -23.86 5.30
N LEU A 11 -36.08 -24.91 6.10
CA LEU A 11 -35.45 -25.03 7.40
C LEU A 11 -34.19 -25.90 7.23
N SER A 12 -33.11 -25.50 7.90
CA SER A 12 -32.02 -26.32 8.46
C SER A 12 -31.18 -27.24 7.55
N ALA A 13 -29.86 -27.01 7.58
CA ALA A 13 -28.93 -27.87 8.33
C ALA A 13 -27.48 -27.35 8.19
N LEU A 14 -26.93 -26.71 9.25
CA LEU A 14 -25.48 -26.60 9.44
C LEU A 14 -25.09 -27.65 10.48
N LEU A 15 -24.32 -28.64 10.06
CA LEU A 15 -23.73 -29.65 10.93
C LEU A 15 -22.45 -29.09 11.56
N MET A 16 -22.47 -29.00 12.89
CA MET A 16 -21.29 -28.90 13.75
C MET A 16 -20.73 -30.30 13.98
N ALA A 17 -19.41 -30.48 13.84
CA ALA A 17 -18.56 -31.30 14.71
C ALA A 17 -17.20 -31.57 14.04
N GLY A 18 -16.11 -31.35 14.78
CA GLY A 18 -14.77 -31.78 14.38
C GLY A 18 -13.61 -31.32 15.26
N CYS A 19 -13.79 -31.22 16.59
CA CYS A 19 -12.66 -31.24 17.51
C CYS A 19 -12.16 -32.68 17.66
N SER A 20 -10.88 -32.93 17.43
CA SER A 20 -10.12 -33.91 18.21
C SER A 20 -8.65 -33.55 18.18
N ALA A 21 -8.20 -33.01 19.31
CA ALA A 21 -6.81 -32.95 19.71
C ALA A 21 -6.23 -34.35 19.86
N SER A 22 -4.93 -34.49 19.62
CA SER A 22 -4.11 -35.55 20.20
C SER A 22 -2.76 -34.95 20.56
N GLU A 23 -2.65 -34.48 21.81
CA GLU A 23 -1.38 -34.38 22.51
C GLU A 23 -0.89 -35.80 22.80
N GLU A 24 0.37 -36.09 22.45
CA GLU A 24 1.11 -37.17 23.08
C GLU A 24 2.41 -36.57 23.61
N THR A 25 2.49 -36.53 24.95
CA THR A 25 3.65 -36.16 25.75
C THR A 25 4.24 -37.43 26.36
N ALA A 26 5.49 -37.31 26.82
CA ALA A 26 6.33 -38.25 27.57
C ALA A 26 7.29 -39.07 26.67
N ASP A 27 8.59 -39.18 26.97
CA ASP A 27 9.21 -39.20 28.29
C ASP A 27 10.60 -38.55 28.34
N ILE A 28 10.86 -37.97 29.51
CA ILE A 28 12.12 -37.43 29.98
C ILE A 28 12.99 -38.59 30.48
N ALA A 29 14.26 -38.65 30.06
CA ALA A 29 15.30 -39.40 30.76
C ALA A 29 16.46 -38.47 31.09
N VAL A 30 16.42 -37.94 32.32
CA VAL A 30 17.55 -37.31 33.01
C VAL A 30 18.50 -38.43 33.45
N ASN A 31 19.78 -38.29 33.14
CA ASN A 31 20.83 -38.94 33.92
C ASN A 31 22.01 -37.98 34.07
N GLU A 32 22.15 -37.40 35.26
CA GLU A 32 23.31 -36.64 35.70
C GLU A 32 24.43 -37.61 36.13
N SER A 33 25.69 -37.30 35.80
CA SER A 33 26.81 -37.36 36.76
C SER A 33 28.10 -36.76 36.17
N GLU A 34 28.49 -35.62 36.74
CA GLU A 34 29.84 -35.18 37.14
C GLU A 34 31.03 -35.13 36.16
N THR A 35 31.31 -33.88 35.74
CA THR A 35 32.56 -33.09 35.91
C THR A 35 33.94 -33.72 35.64
N VAL A 36 34.59 -33.24 34.57
CA VAL A 36 36.04 -32.96 34.54
C VAL A 36 36.26 -31.63 33.80
N ALA A 37 37.13 -30.79 34.37
CA ALA A 37 37.40 -29.42 33.98
C ALA A 37 38.49 -29.27 32.89
N GLU A 38 38.36 -28.18 32.15
CA GLU A 38 39.34 -27.39 31.37
C GLU A 38 40.05 -28.03 30.16
N GLU A 39 39.74 -27.50 28.98
CA GLU A 39 40.74 -26.81 28.16
C GLU A 39 40.06 -25.74 27.27
N TYR A 40 40.39 -24.47 27.52
CA TYR A 40 40.03 -23.34 26.68
C TYR A 40 40.69 -23.49 25.31
N THR A 41 39.89 -23.56 24.25
CA THR A 41 40.33 -23.30 22.88
C THR A 41 39.48 -22.15 22.33
N PRO A 42 40.10 -21.16 21.65
CA PRO A 42 39.43 -19.90 21.33
C PRO A 42 38.29 -20.11 20.35
N GLU A 43 37.16 -19.44 20.62
CA GLU A 43 36.06 -19.22 19.68
C GLU A 43 36.64 -18.79 18.34
N ALA A 44 36.53 -19.68 17.35
CA ALA A 44 36.43 -19.25 15.97
C ALA A 44 35.09 -18.52 15.90
N THR A 45 35.14 -17.18 15.97
CA THR A 45 34.05 -16.32 15.55
C THR A 45 33.81 -16.64 14.08
N ALA A 46 32.91 -17.58 13.83
CA ALA A 46 32.20 -17.61 12.58
C ALA A 46 31.42 -16.30 12.56
N GLU A 47 31.99 -15.30 11.88
CA GLU A 47 31.16 -14.27 11.26
C GLU A 47 30.10 -15.04 10.48
N GLU A 48 28.89 -15.13 11.05
CA GLU A 48 27.71 -15.34 10.24
C GLU A 48 27.71 -14.16 9.27
N GLU A 49 28.27 -14.40 8.08
CA GLU A 49 27.97 -13.62 6.89
C GLU A 49 26.46 -13.62 6.79
N THR A 50 25.86 -12.57 7.33
CA THR A 50 24.46 -12.26 7.12
C THR A 50 24.35 -12.15 5.61
N PRO A 51 23.50 -12.94 4.93
CA PRO A 51 23.35 -12.80 3.50
C PRO A 51 22.94 -11.35 3.26
N GLU A 52 23.85 -10.59 2.67
CA GLU A 52 23.58 -9.27 2.11
C GLU A 52 22.44 -9.53 1.14
N GLN A 53 21.21 -9.21 1.57
CA GLN A 53 20.08 -9.19 0.66
C GLN A 53 20.50 -8.20 -0.42
N GLU A 54 20.83 -8.73 -1.60
CA GLU A 54 20.88 -7.93 -2.81
C GLU A 54 19.49 -7.30 -2.95
N ASP A 55 19.33 -6.11 -2.41
CA ASP A 55 18.16 -5.29 -2.64
C ASP A 55 18.15 -5.05 -4.14
N PRO A 56 17.18 -5.61 -4.90
CA PRO A 56 17.20 -5.50 -6.35
C PRO A 56 17.22 -4.02 -6.70
N GLN A 57 18.36 -3.56 -7.20
CA GLN A 57 18.59 -2.13 -7.45
C GLN A 57 17.46 -1.60 -8.34
N LEU A 58 16.66 -0.66 -7.81
CA LEU A 58 15.58 -0.05 -8.54
C LEU A 58 16.12 0.65 -9.79
N GLU A 59 15.47 0.46 -10.93
CA GLU A 59 15.80 1.18 -12.16
C GLU A 59 15.29 2.64 -12.08
N SER A 60 15.91 3.54 -12.83
CA SER A 60 15.39 4.91 -13.02
C SER A 60 14.01 4.86 -13.72
N PRO A 61 13.05 5.72 -13.33
CA PRO A 61 13.16 6.79 -12.33
C PRO A 61 12.83 6.36 -10.89
N TYR A 62 12.49 5.08 -10.65
CA TYR A 62 12.00 4.60 -9.35
C TYR A 62 13.03 4.75 -8.23
N GLN A 63 14.33 4.56 -8.52
CA GLN A 63 15.38 4.80 -7.53
C GLN A 63 15.40 6.27 -7.05
N GLU A 64 15.42 7.22 -8.00
CA GLU A 64 15.49 8.65 -7.70
C GLU A 64 14.23 9.13 -6.94
N ILE A 65 13.08 8.58 -7.30
CA ILE A 65 11.80 8.88 -6.64
C ILE A 65 11.78 8.29 -5.22
N LYS A 66 12.25 7.05 -5.03
CA LYS A 66 12.36 6.45 -3.71
C LYS A 66 13.30 7.26 -2.81
N GLU A 67 14.49 7.63 -3.29
CA GLU A 67 15.42 8.46 -2.54
C GLU A 67 14.81 9.81 -2.15
N HIS A 68 14.02 10.42 -3.04
CA HIS A 68 13.28 11.65 -2.75
C HIS A 68 12.25 11.43 -1.62
N PHE A 69 11.43 10.38 -1.69
CA PHE A 69 10.43 10.06 -0.66
C PHE A 69 11.06 9.69 0.69
N ASP A 70 12.12 8.87 0.70
CA ASP A 70 12.81 8.46 1.91
C ASP A 70 13.46 9.65 2.64
N SER A 71 13.93 10.65 1.88
CA SER A 71 14.55 11.87 2.42
C SER A 71 13.56 12.91 2.96
N TYR A 72 12.28 12.78 2.61
CA TYR A 72 11.25 13.74 2.98
C TYR A 72 10.93 13.63 4.48
N GLU A 73 10.67 14.76 5.14
CA GLU A 73 10.24 14.81 6.53
C GLU A 73 9.00 15.69 6.66
N LEU A 74 8.09 15.27 7.53
CA LEU A 74 6.89 16.05 7.84
C LEU A 74 7.29 17.37 8.54
N PRO A 75 6.73 18.53 8.16
CA PRO A 75 7.08 19.81 8.77
C PRO A 75 6.57 19.91 10.21
N GLU A 76 7.29 20.57 11.11
CA GLU A 76 6.81 20.80 12.49
C GLU A 76 5.74 21.91 12.57
N GLU A 77 5.76 22.85 11.64
CA GLU A 77 4.86 24.00 11.62
C GLU A 77 3.41 23.59 11.31
N GLY A 78 2.47 24.16 12.07
CA GLY A 78 1.03 23.95 11.87
C GLY A 78 0.50 22.60 12.35
N ARG A 79 1.33 21.78 13.03
CA ARG A 79 0.88 20.52 13.65
C ARG A 79 -0.08 20.80 14.80
N LEU A 80 -1.14 20.01 14.88
CA LEU A 80 -2.02 19.96 16.05
C LEU A 80 -1.33 19.22 17.20
N ALA A 81 -1.65 19.59 18.44
CA ALA A 81 -1.04 18.99 19.63
C ALA A 81 -1.50 17.54 19.87
N ASP A 82 -2.73 17.23 19.46
CA ASP A 82 -3.35 15.92 19.56
C ASP A 82 -3.82 15.50 18.17
N SER A 83 -3.70 14.20 17.84
CA SER A 83 -4.32 13.60 16.65
C SER A 83 -5.43 12.65 17.08
N GLU A 84 -6.53 12.66 16.31
CA GLU A 84 -7.64 11.73 16.45
C GLU A 84 -7.29 10.33 15.91
N PHE A 85 -6.27 10.22 15.07
CA PHE A 85 -5.81 8.96 14.47
C PHE A 85 -4.56 8.42 15.17
N VAL A 86 -4.51 7.09 15.32
CA VAL A 86 -3.30 6.41 15.80
C VAL A 86 -2.23 6.50 14.71
N ASN A 87 -0.99 6.79 15.10
CA ASN A 87 0.15 6.89 14.19
C ASN A 87 0.03 7.99 13.13
N ALA A 88 -0.63 9.11 13.45
CA ALA A 88 -0.84 10.18 12.50
C ALA A 88 -0.35 11.54 13.01
N VAL A 89 -0.08 12.44 12.07
CA VAL A 89 0.16 13.87 12.31
C VAL A 89 -0.93 14.65 11.62
N GLU A 90 -1.69 15.41 12.41
CA GLU A 90 -2.72 16.32 11.90
C GLU A 90 -2.21 17.76 11.89
N TYR A 91 -2.68 18.52 10.90
CA TYR A 91 -2.33 19.92 10.73
C TYR A 91 -3.56 20.82 10.74
N GLU A 92 -3.38 22.06 11.19
CA GLU A 92 -4.40 23.10 11.25
C GLU A 92 -5.09 23.36 9.89
N ASN A 93 -4.38 23.14 8.78
CA ASN A 93 -4.91 23.29 7.43
C ASN A 93 -5.80 22.11 6.97
N GLY A 94 -6.00 21.12 7.82
CA GLY A 94 -6.95 20.04 7.61
C GLY A 94 -6.38 18.82 6.90
N TYR A 95 -5.07 18.66 6.83
CA TYR A 95 -4.42 17.44 6.34
C TYR A 95 -3.98 16.54 7.50
N THR A 96 -4.07 15.23 7.24
CA THR A 96 -3.61 14.18 8.14
C THR A 96 -2.63 13.28 7.38
N PHE A 97 -1.48 13.04 7.97
CA PHE A 97 -0.42 12.20 7.42
C PHE A 97 -0.15 11.04 8.35
N ASP A 98 0.18 9.89 7.79
CA ASP A 98 0.74 8.79 8.56
C ASP A 98 2.16 9.13 9.03
N GLN A 99 2.52 8.75 10.25
CA GLN A 99 3.80 9.11 10.87
C GLN A 99 4.99 8.39 10.23
N ASP A 100 4.80 7.16 9.78
CA ASP A 100 5.89 6.29 9.33
C ASP A 100 6.14 6.48 7.83
N THR A 101 5.09 6.32 7.01
CA THR A 101 5.16 6.51 5.56
C THR A 101 5.20 7.99 5.15
N LYS A 102 4.81 8.90 6.05
CA LYS A 102 4.71 10.36 5.81
C LYS A 102 3.71 10.73 4.71
N ALA A 103 2.94 9.76 4.21
CA ALA A 103 1.93 9.94 3.17
C ALA A 103 0.65 10.53 3.76
N MET A 104 -0.05 11.36 2.98
CA MET A 104 -1.36 11.87 3.36
C MET A 104 -2.38 10.72 3.39
N VAL A 105 -3.00 10.50 4.55
CA VAL A 105 -4.03 9.46 4.74
C VAL A 105 -5.45 10.03 4.86
N ALA A 106 -5.57 11.31 5.22
CA ALA A 106 -6.87 11.98 5.26
C ALA A 106 -6.76 13.48 5.02
N ARG A 107 -7.90 14.07 4.68
CA ARG A 107 -8.10 15.52 4.62
C ARG A 107 -9.51 15.87 5.12
N ILE A 108 -9.69 17.06 5.66
CA ILE A 108 -11.01 17.52 6.11
C ILE A 108 -11.99 17.60 4.93
N HIS A 109 -13.20 17.10 5.13
CA HIS A 109 -14.29 17.15 4.14
C HIS A 109 -15.37 18.13 4.60
N SER A 110 -15.02 19.42 4.66
CA SER A 110 -15.94 20.52 4.95
C SER A 110 -16.37 21.24 3.67
N GLU A 111 -17.37 22.14 3.75
CA GLU A 111 -17.81 22.95 2.58
C GLU A 111 -16.68 23.78 1.96
N SER A 112 -15.70 24.20 2.77
CA SER A 112 -14.52 24.93 2.31
C SER A 112 -13.36 24.02 1.88
N GLY A 113 -13.44 22.71 2.17
CA GLY A 113 -12.31 21.79 2.01
C GLY A 113 -11.13 22.10 2.95
N PRO A 114 -10.02 21.35 2.82
CA PRO A 114 -8.75 21.78 3.39
C PRO A 114 -8.29 23.06 2.68
N THR A 115 -7.55 23.91 3.37
CA THR A 115 -6.79 24.95 2.67
C THR A 115 -5.61 24.30 1.93
N GLU A 116 -5.00 24.98 0.96
CA GLU A 116 -3.85 24.43 0.23
C GLU A 116 -2.75 23.87 1.15
N PRO A 117 -2.05 22.81 0.74
CA PRO A 117 -0.92 22.27 1.50
C PRO A 117 0.23 23.29 1.49
N THR A 118 0.98 23.35 2.59
CA THR A 118 2.20 24.15 2.63
C THR A 118 3.27 23.53 1.74
N GLU A 119 4.31 24.28 1.37
CA GLU A 119 5.44 23.75 0.59
C GLU A 119 6.03 22.49 1.23
N GLY A 120 6.18 22.49 2.55
CA GLY A 120 6.70 21.35 3.31
C GLY A 120 5.74 20.15 3.39
N GLN A 121 4.48 20.27 2.95
CA GLN A 121 3.50 19.18 2.97
C GLN A 121 3.27 18.56 1.59
N LYS A 122 3.70 19.22 0.51
CA LYS A 122 3.40 18.81 -0.88
C LYS A 122 3.83 17.37 -1.16
N THR A 123 5.04 16.98 -0.79
CA THR A 123 5.54 15.61 -1.00
C THR A 123 4.66 14.58 -0.30
N GLY A 124 4.24 14.82 0.95
CA GLY A 124 3.32 13.92 1.65
C GLY A 124 1.95 13.81 0.98
N VAL A 125 1.42 14.92 0.45
CA VAL A 125 0.15 14.92 -0.31
C VAL A 125 0.28 14.17 -1.62
N ILE A 126 1.41 14.35 -2.33
CA ILE A 126 1.74 13.63 -3.55
C ILE A 126 1.79 12.12 -3.29
N MET A 127 2.49 11.68 -2.24
CA MET A 127 2.54 10.26 -1.86
C MET A 127 1.15 9.68 -1.59
N GLY A 128 0.29 10.41 -0.86
CA GLY A 128 -1.09 9.99 -0.63
C GLY A 128 -1.92 9.88 -1.92
N TRP A 129 -1.74 10.78 -2.88
CA TRP A 129 -2.41 10.69 -4.18
C TRP A 129 -1.90 9.56 -5.06
N LEU A 130 -0.61 9.23 -4.99
CA LEU A 130 -0.05 8.08 -5.69
C LEU A 130 -0.62 6.76 -5.15
N GLN A 131 -0.73 6.64 -3.82
CA GLN A 131 -1.39 5.50 -3.19
C GLN A 131 -2.87 5.39 -3.61
N ASP A 132 -3.62 6.50 -3.61
CA ASP A 132 -5.03 6.48 -4.05
C ASP A 132 -5.16 6.14 -5.55
N ALA A 133 -4.26 6.64 -6.39
CA ALA A 133 -4.23 6.30 -7.82
C ALA A 133 -3.99 4.80 -8.04
N SER A 134 -3.21 4.14 -7.18
CA SER A 134 -2.97 2.70 -7.23
C SER A 134 -4.15 1.84 -6.77
N GLY A 135 -5.19 2.44 -6.20
CA GLY A 135 -6.39 1.76 -5.68
C GLY A 135 -7.34 1.17 -6.74
N ILE A 136 -6.85 0.97 -7.97
CA ILE A 136 -7.63 0.34 -9.05
C ILE A 136 -7.65 -1.19 -8.91
N PRO A 137 -8.69 -1.89 -9.39
CA PRO A 137 -8.75 -3.35 -9.33
C PRO A 137 -7.56 -4.00 -10.06
N SER A 138 -7.06 -5.12 -9.54
CA SER A 138 -6.08 -5.92 -10.28
C SER A 138 -6.64 -6.44 -11.61
N PRO A 139 -5.80 -6.71 -12.62
CA PRO A 139 -6.25 -7.10 -13.96
C PRO A 139 -7.18 -8.32 -13.96
N GLU A 140 -6.94 -9.31 -13.11
CA GLU A 140 -7.79 -10.51 -12.98
C GLU A 140 -9.17 -10.24 -12.37
N ASN A 141 -9.34 -9.13 -11.67
CA ASN A 141 -10.60 -8.69 -11.06
C ASN A 141 -11.35 -7.66 -11.93
N ARG A 142 -10.81 -7.35 -13.12
CA ARG A 142 -11.49 -6.52 -14.12
C ARG A 142 -12.50 -7.37 -14.88
N VAL A 143 -13.78 -7.16 -14.61
CA VAL A 143 -14.89 -7.84 -15.27
C VAL A 143 -15.68 -6.82 -16.10
N GLY A 144 -16.35 -7.25 -17.18
CA GLY A 144 -17.09 -6.33 -18.04
C GLY A 144 -18.14 -5.46 -17.32
N GLY A 145 -18.59 -5.85 -16.12
CA GLY A 145 -19.51 -5.06 -15.29
C GLY A 145 -18.86 -3.94 -14.47
N ASN A 146 -17.53 -3.89 -14.34
CA ASN A 146 -16.81 -2.84 -13.61
C ASN A 146 -15.76 -2.11 -14.46
N ALA A 147 -15.57 -2.50 -15.73
CA ALA A 147 -14.47 -2.05 -16.59
C ALA A 147 -14.53 -0.57 -17.01
N ASP A 148 -15.73 -0.01 -17.14
CA ASP A 148 -15.91 1.37 -17.61
C ASP A 148 -15.60 2.39 -16.51
N GLY A 149 -14.82 3.43 -16.85
CA GLY A 149 -14.50 4.53 -15.93
C GLY A 149 -13.43 4.22 -14.88
N GLN A 150 -12.83 3.02 -14.89
CA GLN A 150 -11.79 2.62 -13.93
C GLN A 150 -10.55 3.53 -13.98
N VAL A 151 -10.23 4.07 -15.16
CA VAL A 151 -9.07 4.95 -15.36
C VAL A 151 -9.35 6.41 -14.98
N ALA A 152 -10.61 6.81 -14.76
CA ALA A 152 -10.95 8.20 -14.49
C ALA A 152 -10.43 8.67 -13.12
N ALA A 153 -10.51 7.81 -12.10
CA ALA A 153 -10.00 8.10 -10.77
C ALA A 153 -8.46 8.29 -10.78
N PRO A 154 -7.63 7.35 -11.27
CA PRO A 154 -6.19 7.55 -11.31
C PRO A 154 -5.80 8.75 -12.18
N LEU A 155 -6.42 8.97 -13.34
CA LEU A 155 -6.14 10.17 -14.17
C LEU A 155 -6.36 11.48 -13.39
N SER A 156 -7.46 11.58 -12.64
CA SER A 156 -7.73 12.73 -11.79
C SER A 156 -6.64 12.94 -10.73
N ARG A 157 -6.14 11.85 -10.12
CA ARG A 157 -5.05 11.91 -9.12
C ARG A 157 -3.71 12.31 -9.74
N LEU A 158 -3.37 11.76 -10.89
CA LEU A 158 -2.14 12.13 -11.62
C LEU A 158 -2.15 13.62 -11.94
N GLN A 159 -3.29 14.19 -12.35
CA GLN A 159 -3.39 15.63 -12.57
C GLN A 159 -3.20 16.45 -11.29
N GLN A 160 -3.79 16.03 -10.17
CA GLN A 160 -3.58 16.68 -8.87
C GLN A 160 -2.13 16.63 -8.42
N ILE A 161 -1.42 15.53 -8.71
CA ILE A 161 0.01 15.40 -8.40
C ILE A 161 0.81 16.38 -9.27
N LYS A 162 0.53 16.47 -10.57
CA LYS A 162 1.21 17.41 -11.48
C LYS A 162 1.07 18.86 -11.05
N ASP A 163 -0.07 19.24 -10.47
CA ASP A 163 -0.29 20.60 -9.97
C ASP A 163 0.58 20.94 -8.74
N LEU A 164 1.07 19.92 -8.01
CA LEU A 164 1.90 20.06 -6.80
C LEU A 164 3.37 19.75 -7.04
N ASN A 165 3.68 18.94 -8.05
CA ASN A 165 5.01 18.39 -8.29
C ASN A 165 5.99 19.43 -8.85
N ASP A 166 7.20 19.45 -8.30
CA ASP A 166 8.35 20.20 -8.81
C ASP A 166 9.60 19.31 -9.00
N PHE A 167 9.43 17.99 -8.86
CA PHE A 167 10.50 17.00 -8.99
C PHE A 167 10.47 16.32 -10.37
N GLU A 168 11.49 16.61 -11.19
CA GLU A 168 11.55 16.21 -12.60
C GLU A 168 11.43 14.69 -12.85
N PRO A 169 12.10 13.79 -12.10
CA PRO A 169 11.93 12.35 -12.32
C PRO A 169 10.49 11.87 -12.13
N LEU A 170 9.77 12.44 -11.16
CA LEU A 170 8.36 12.16 -10.96
C LEU A 170 7.51 12.76 -12.09
N GLU A 171 7.83 13.96 -12.57
CA GLU A 171 7.10 14.59 -13.68
C GLU A 171 7.12 13.72 -14.94
N GLN A 172 8.31 13.21 -15.32
CA GLN A 172 8.44 12.32 -16.47
C GLN A 172 7.64 11.03 -16.28
N TRP A 173 7.72 10.43 -15.09
CA TRP A 173 6.94 9.23 -14.77
C TRP A 173 5.43 9.47 -14.84
N LEU A 174 4.95 10.63 -14.37
CA LEU A 174 3.53 11.03 -14.44
C LEU A 174 3.06 11.17 -15.88
N ILE A 175 3.83 11.84 -16.73
CA ILE A 175 3.51 12.04 -18.16
C ILE A 175 3.39 10.69 -18.88
N GLU A 176 4.35 9.79 -18.68
CA GLU A 176 4.32 8.46 -19.30
C GLU A 176 3.09 7.66 -18.86
N THR A 177 2.80 7.65 -17.56
CA THR A 177 1.69 6.87 -16.98
C THR A 177 0.33 7.46 -17.37
N GLU A 178 0.20 8.79 -17.38
CA GLU A 178 -0.99 9.48 -17.87
C GLU A 178 -1.25 9.17 -19.35
N ASN A 179 -0.22 9.15 -20.20
CA ASN A 179 -0.36 8.82 -21.63
C ASN A 179 -0.88 7.39 -21.86
N ILE A 180 -0.46 6.42 -21.04
CA ILE A 180 -0.97 5.04 -21.09
C ILE A 180 -2.48 5.04 -20.80
N LEU A 181 -2.90 5.76 -19.74
CA LEU A 181 -4.28 5.80 -19.27
C LEU A 181 -5.22 6.63 -20.16
N LEU A 182 -4.76 7.76 -20.73
CA LEU A 182 -5.58 8.63 -21.58
C LEU A 182 -6.04 7.94 -22.87
N ASN A 183 -5.21 7.05 -23.41
CA ASN A 183 -5.53 6.33 -24.65
C ASN A 183 -6.45 5.12 -24.40
N PHE A 184 -6.75 4.80 -23.15
CA PHE A 184 -7.43 3.58 -22.75
C PHE A 184 -8.82 3.40 -23.37
N ASP A 185 -9.64 4.45 -23.32
CA ASP A 185 -11.04 4.41 -23.80
C ASP A 185 -11.13 4.33 -25.33
N ASP A 186 -10.08 4.75 -26.04
CA ASP A 186 -10.00 4.72 -27.50
C ASP A 186 -9.59 3.34 -28.06
N ILE A 187 -9.16 2.42 -27.20
CA ILE A 187 -8.72 1.08 -27.60
C ILE A 187 -9.91 0.23 -28.04
N LYS A 188 -9.84 -0.30 -29.26
CA LYS A 188 -10.95 -1.00 -29.92
C LYS A 188 -11.05 -2.48 -29.57
N THR A 189 -9.96 -3.10 -29.12
CA THR A 189 -9.93 -4.53 -28.84
C THR A 189 -9.81 -4.78 -27.34
N GLU A 190 -10.55 -5.77 -26.83
CA GLU A 190 -10.49 -6.14 -25.42
C GLU A 190 -9.09 -6.62 -24.99
N GLN A 191 -8.37 -7.28 -25.90
CA GLN A 191 -7.01 -7.76 -25.63
C GLN A 191 -6.05 -6.59 -25.41
N GLU A 192 -5.96 -5.66 -26.36
CA GLU A 192 -5.09 -4.48 -26.25
C GLU A 192 -5.49 -3.63 -25.04
N ARG A 193 -6.80 -3.54 -24.75
CA ARG A 193 -7.29 -2.81 -23.57
C ARG A 193 -6.83 -3.49 -22.28
N ALA A 194 -6.85 -4.82 -22.21
CA ALA A 194 -6.36 -5.57 -21.06
C ALA A 194 -4.84 -5.43 -20.87
N GLU A 195 -4.06 -5.44 -21.96
CA GLU A 195 -2.62 -5.23 -21.94
C GLU A 195 -2.26 -3.84 -21.41
N VAL A 196 -2.89 -2.78 -21.93
CA VAL A 196 -2.68 -1.39 -21.47
C VAL A 196 -3.13 -1.20 -20.02
N TYR A 197 -4.24 -1.83 -19.61
CA TYR A 197 -4.67 -1.80 -18.20
C TYR A 197 -3.63 -2.44 -17.27
N ALA A 198 -3.11 -3.61 -17.65
CA ALA A 198 -2.12 -4.32 -16.85
C ALA A 198 -0.82 -3.52 -16.72
N GLU A 199 -0.35 -2.91 -17.82
CA GLU A 199 0.82 -2.03 -17.78
C GLU A 199 0.61 -0.83 -16.84
N ALA A 200 -0.55 -0.16 -16.93
CA ALA A 200 -0.87 0.96 -16.05
C ALA A 200 -0.97 0.51 -14.57
N TYR A 201 -1.58 -0.64 -14.32
CA TYR A 201 -1.67 -1.25 -12.98
C TYR A 201 -0.29 -1.50 -12.39
N GLU A 202 0.60 -2.16 -13.12
CA GLU A 202 1.97 -2.47 -12.67
C GLU A 202 2.76 -1.19 -12.37
N ARG A 203 2.65 -0.16 -13.21
CA ARG A 203 3.33 1.12 -12.95
C ARG A 203 2.82 1.79 -11.67
N LEU A 204 1.50 1.87 -11.49
CA LEU A 204 0.89 2.47 -10.31
C LEU A 204 1.20 1.69 -9.03
N GLU A 205 1.17 0.36 -9.10
CA GLU A 205 1.52 -0.53 -7.97
C GLU A 205 2.98 -0.38 -7.59
N LYS A 206 3.89 -0.39 -8.58
CA LYS A 206 5.33 -0.18 -8.35
C LYS A 206 5.63 1.17 -7.73
N MET A 207 4.89 2.22 -8.10
CA MET A 207 5.04 3.54 -7.47
C MET A 207 4.52 3.55 -6.02
N SER A 208 3.37 2.91 -5.80
CA SER A 208 2.77 2.78 -4.47
C SER A 208 3.66 2.00 -3.50
N SER A 209 4.35 0.97 -3.97
CA SER A 209 5.28 0.17 -3.15
C SER A 209 6.54 0.94 -2.72
N LEU A 210 6.90 2.05 -3.40
CA LEU A 210 7.99 2.92 -2.95
C LEU A 210 7.66 3.69 -1.66
N ILE A 211 6.37 3.83 -1.33
CA ILE A 211 5.86 4.65 -0.22
C ILE A 211 5.57 3.79 1.02
N GLN A 212 5.44 2.47 0.85
CA GLN A 212 5.14 1.56 1.95
C GLN A 212 6.34 1.41 2.90
N GLU A 213 6.05 1.07 4.16
CA GLU A 213 7.10 0.82 5.15
C GLU A 213 8.08 -0.27 4.67
N PRO A 214 9.39 -0.08 4.86
CA PRO A 214 10.40 -1.10 4.56
C PRO A 214 10.31 -2.33 5.47
#